data_AF-A0A0K9XAS1-F1
#
_entry.id   AF-A0A0K9XAS1-F1
#
_cell.length_a   1.000
_cell.length_b   1.000
_cell.length_c   1.000
_cell.angle_alpha   90.00
_cell.angle_beta   90.00
_cell.angle_gamma   90.00
#
_symmetry.space_group_name_H-M   'P 1'
#
loop_
_entity.id
_entity.type
_entity.pdbx_description
1 polymer ?
#
loop_
_entity_poly.entity_id
_entity_poly.type
_entity_poly.pdbx_seq_one_letter_code
_entity_poly.pdbx_strand_id
1 'polypeptide(L)' 'MEDVHRVLTDIGLDPAILEEAGPHARLRAELGLDSVETTDLQLELGKRFGLDIDLWDREDYTLADLAGRIAAAGSRP' A
#
# COMPACT_ATOMS: atom_id res chain seq x y z
N MET A 1 -8.28 -5.71 0.07
CA MET A 1 -6.99 -6.44 -0.02
C MET A 1 -6.52 -6.52 -1.47
N GLU A 2 -7.35 -6.99 -2.40
CA GLU A 2 -6.99 -7.03 -3.84
C GLU A 2 -6.48 -5.70 -4.41
N ASP A 3 -7.12 -4.57 -4.10
CA ASP A 3 -6.69 -3.28 -4.65
C ASP A 3 -5.31 -2.84 -4.15
N VAL A 4 -4.96 -3.13 -2.89
CA VAL A 4 -3.62 -2.86 -2.35
C VAL A 4 -2.59 -3.72 -3.06
N HIS A 5 -2.87 -5.02 -3.22
CA HIS A 5 -1.95 -5.94 -3.88
C HIS A 5 -1.71 -5.51 -5.32
N ARG A 6 -2.76 -5.09 -6.04
CA ARG A 6 -2.64 -4.57 -7.41
C ARG A 6 -1.72 -3.35 -7.49
N VAL A 7 -1.89 -2.37 -6.59
CA VAL A 7 -1.01 -1.18 -6.60
C VAL A 7 0.43 -1.57 -6.27
N LEU A 8 0.64 -2.46 -5.29
CA LEU A 8 1.97 -2.92 -4.90
C LEU A 8 2.65 -3.71 -6.04
N THR A 9 1.92 -4.56 -6.77
CA THR A 9 2.46 -5.24 -7.95
C THR A 9 2.79 -4.24 -9.07
N ASP A 10 1.96 -3.21 -9.27
CA ASP A 10 2.18 -2.21 -10.32
C ASP A 10 3.42 -1.34 -10.09
N ILE A 11 3.79 -1.09 -8.84
CA ILE A 11 5.04 -0.38 -8.50
C ILE A 11 6.28 -1.29 -8.52
N GLY A 12 6.10 -2.59 -8.78
CA GLY A 12 7.19 -3.55 -8.97
C GLY A 12 7.39 -4.57 -7.86
N LEU A 13 6.52 -4.62 -6.85
CA LEU A 13 6.61 -5.61 -5.78
C LEU A 13 6.17 -7.01 -6.27
N ASP A 14 6.93 -8.03 -5.89
CA ASP A 14 6.63 -9.41 -6.31
C ASP A 14 5.29 -9.89 -5.71
N PRO A 15 4.32 -10.32 -6.53
CA PRO A 15 3.06 -10.85 -6.04
C PRO A 15 3.23 -12.09 -5.14
N ALA A 16 4.29 -12.87 -5.30
CA ALA A 16 4.57 -14.00 -4.42
C ALA A 16 4.82 -13.55 -2.97
N ILE A 17 5.53 -12.43 -2.78
CA ILE A 17 5.76 -11.84 -1.45
C ILE A 17 4.42 -11.38 -0.85
N LEU A 18 3.53 -10.81 -1.66
CA LEU A 18 2.21 -10.35 -1.23
C LEU A 18 1.26 -11.49 -0.85
N GLU A 19 1.36 -12.64 -1.52
CA GLU A 19 0.58 -13.83 -1.18
C GLU A 19 1.03 -14.47 0.13
N GLU A 20 2.34 -14.46 0.40
CA GLU A 20 2.90 -14.92 1.67
C GLU A 20 2.68 -13.92 2.81
N ALA A 21 2.62 -12.63 2.49
CA ALA A 21 2.40 -11.55 3.44
C ALA A 21 0.95 -11.53 3.96
N GLY A 22 0.82 -11.63 5.29
CA GLY A 22 -0.47 -11.46 5.96
C GLY A 22 -0.92 -9.99 6.01
N PRO A 23 -2.17 -9.73 6.43
CA PRO A 23 -2.71 -8.37 6.55
C PRO A 23 -1.95 -7.47 7.54
N HIS A 24 -1.22 -8.06 8.48
CA HIS A 24 -0.40 -7.35 9.46
C HIS A 24 1.04 -7.10 8.98
N ALA A 25 1.39 -7.57 7.79
CA ALA A 25 2.72 -7.35 7.23
C ALA A 25 2.98 -5.86 7.03
N ARG A 26 4.16 -5.44 7.49
CA ARG A 26 4.62 -4.06 7.42
C ARG A 26 5.25 -3.74 6.06
N LEU A 27 4.90 -2.60 5.48
CA LEU A 27 5.36 -2.21 4.14
C LEU A 27 6.89 -2.11 4.06
N ARG A 28 7.52 -1.39 4.98
CA ARG A 28 8.97 -1.18 4.88
C ARG A 28 9.76 -2.25 5.60
N ALA A 29 9.32 -2.64 6.80
CA ALA A 29 10.05 -3.57 7.64
C ALA A 29 9.95 -5.03 7.19
N GLU A 30 8.84 -5.43 6.55
CA GLU A 30 8.62 -6.83 6.14
C GLU A 30 8.56 -6.99 4.62
N LEU A 31 7.82 -6.14 3.91
CA LEU A 31 7.80 -6.17 2.44
C LEU A 31 9.03 -5.51 1.83
N GLY A 32 9.82 -4.79 2.63
CA GLY A 32 11.09 -4.22 2.19
C GLY A 32 10.94 -3.00 1.27
N LEU A 33 9.78 -2.33 1.27
CA LEU A 33 9.57 -1.16 0.41
C LEU A 33 10.65 -0.11 0.66
N ASP A 34 11.36 0.24 -0.41
CA ASP A 34 12.35 1.30 -0.38
C ASP A 34 11.69 2.68 -0.42
N SER A 35 12.51 3.73 -0.34
CA SER A 35 12.01 5.11 -0.36
C SER A 35 11.32 5.50 -1.67
N VAL A 36 11.75 4.93 -2.79
CA VAL A 36 11.20 5.19 -4.12
C VAL A 36 9.85 4.48 -4.25
N GLU A 37 9.80 3.18 -3.96
CA GLU A 37 8.58 2.36 -3.95
C GLU A 37 7.53 2.92 -3.00
N THR A 38 7.95 3.37 -1.81
CA THR A 38 7.05 4.03 -0.85
C THR A 38 6.45 5.32 -1.43
N THR A 39 7.24 6.10 -2.16
CA THR A 39 6.78 7.34 -2.79
C THR A 39 5.87 7.06 -3.98
N ASP A 40 6.22 6.08 -4.81
CA ASP A 40 5.41 5.65 -5.96
C ASP A 40 4.06 5.08 -5.48
N LEU A 41 4.05 4.32 -4.39
CA LEU A 41 2.83 3.86 -3.75
C LEU A 41 1.90 5.01 -3.36
N GLN A 42 2.42 6.05 -2.68
CA GLN A 42 1.63 7.24 -2.32
C GLN A 42 1.04 7.91 -3.57
N LEU A 43 1.86 8.07 -4.60
CA LEU A 43 1.46 8.72 -5.84
C LEU A 43 0.35 7.93 -6.56
N GLU A 44 0.47 6.61 -6.64
CA GLU A 44 -0.54 5.75 -7.26
C GLU A 44 -1.84 5.71 -6.47
N LEU A 45 -1.77 5.72 -5.13
CA LEU A 45 -2.96 5.81 -4.27
C LEU A 45 -3.71 7.14 -4.46
N GLY A 46 -2.96 8.24 -4.56
CA GLY A 46 -3.51 9.57 -4.86
C GLY A 46 -4.17 9.63 -6.23
N LYS A 47 -3.50 9.12 -7.28
CA LYS A 47 -4.03 9.12 -8.65
C LYS A 47 -5.27 8.24 -8.81
N ARG A 48 -5.25 7.03 -8.24
CA ARG A 48 -6.29 6.00 -8.47
C ARG A 48 -7.48 6.15 -7.55
N PHE A 49 -7.24 6.48 -6.29
CA PHE A 49 -8.27 6.49 -5.24
C PHE A 49 -8.49 7.89 -4.65
N GLY A 50 -7.74 8.91 -5.06
CA GLY A 50 -7.82 10.25 -4.46
C GLY A 50 -7.33 10.27 -3.00
N LEU A 51 -6.47 9.32 -2.63
CA LEU A 51 -5.94 9.20 -1.27
C LEU A 51 -4.66 10.01 -1.11
N ASP A 52 -4.73 11.04 -0.26
CA ASP A 52 -3.54 11.75 0.21
C ASP A 52 -3.07 11.13 1.52
N ILE A 53 -2.05 10.29 1.43
CA ILE A 53 -1.48 9.54 2.55
C ILE A 53 0.01 9.82 2.61
N ASP A 54 0.47 10.20 3.80
CA ASP A 54 1.88 10.22 4.11
C ASP A 54 2.29 8.89 4.77
N LEU A 55 3.00 8.04 4.02
CA LEU A 55 3.60 6.79 4.51
C LEU A 55 4.87 7.02 5.36
N TRP A 56 5.35 8.26 5.47
CA TRP A 56 6.48 8.66 6.30
C TRP A 56 6.05 9.29 7.64
N ASP A 57 4.76 9.54 7.86
CA ASP A 57 4.24 10.14 9.09
C ASP A 57 4.49 9.29 10.35
N ARG A 58 4.71 7.99 10.16
CA ARG A 58 4.92 6.98 11.19
C ARG A 58 6.02 6.00 10.79
N GLU A 59 6.38 5.15 11.74
CA GLU A 59 7.44 4.15 11.58
C GLU A 59 7.11 3.07 10.54
N ASP A 60 5.86 2.61 10.43
CA ASP A 60 5.45 1.75 9.33
C ASP A 60 3.93 1.67 9.21
N TYR A 61 3.48 1.22 8.04
CA TYR A 61 2.08 0.90 7.75
C TYR A 61 1.92 -0.59 7.49
N THR A 62 0.76 -1.14 7.81
CA THR A 62 0.43 -2.51 7.43
C THR A 62 -0.38 -2.58 6.14
N LEU A 63 -0.37 -3.74 5.49
CA LEU A 63 -1.27 -4.01 4.35
C LEU A 63 -2.74 -3.77 4.70
N ALA A 64 -3.16 -4.11 5.92
CA ALA A 64 -4.52 -3.87 6.41
C ALA A 64 -4.84 -2.37 6.54
N ASP A 65 -3.90 -1.55 7.03
CA ASP A 65 -4.10 -0.10 7.15
C ASP A 65 -4.35 0.53 5.77
N LEU A 66 -3.53 0.14 4.79
CA LEU A 66 -3.69 0.55 3.39
C LEU A 66 -5.00 0.07 2.80
N ALA A 67 -5.35 -1.20 3.02
CA ALA A 67 -6.59 -1.77 2.50
C ALA A 67 -7.82 -1.06 3.08
N GLY A 68 -7.80 -0.72 4.37
CA GLY A 68 -8.84 0.03 5.02
C GLY A 68 -8.99 1.44 4.43
N ARG A 69 -7.88 2.12 4.16
CA ARG A 69 -7.87 3.46 3.53
C ARG A 69 -8.41 3.44 2.10
N ILE A 70 -7.98 2.47 1.28
CA ILE A 70 -8.51 2.29 -0.08
C ILE A 70 -9.99 1.97 -0.05
N ALA A 71 -10.42 1.04 0.81
CA ALA A 71 -11.84 0.70 0.94
C ALA A 71 -12.69 1.92 1.37
N ALA A 72 -12.17 2.74 2.30
CA ALA A 72 -12.84 3.97 2.72
C ALA A 72 -12.95 5.00 1.58
N ALA A 73 -11.91 5.13 0.73
CA ALA A 73 -11.93 6.03 -0.42
C ALA A 73 -12.84 5.55 -1.55
N GLY A 74 -12.83 4.24 -1.87
CA GLY A 74 -13.70 3.64 -2.87
C GLY A 74 -15.18 3.61 -2.47
N SER A 75 -15.49 3.76 -1.18
CA SER A 75 -16.86 3.84 -0.67
C SER A 75 -17.45 5.26 -0.70
N ARG A 76 -16.75 6.24 -1.27
CA ARG A 76 -17.27 7.62 -1.42
C ARG A 76 -18.20 7.69 -2.64
N PRO A 77 -19.48 8.09 -2.47
CA PRO A 77 -20.46 8.16 -3.56
C PRO A 77 -20.16 9.26 -4.58
#